data_AF-A0A508WY84-F1
#
_entry.id   AF-A0A508WY84-F1
#
_cell.length_a   1.000
_cell.length_b   1.000
_cell.length_c   1.000
_cell.angle_alpha   90.00
_cell.angle_beta   90.00
_cell.angle_gamma   90.00
#
_symmetry.space_group_name_H-M   'P 1'
#
loop_
_entity.id
_entity.type
_entity.pdbx_description
1 polymer ?
#
loop_
_entity_poly.entity_id
_entity_poly.type
_entity_poly.pdbx_seq_one_letter_code
_entity_poly.pdbx_strand_id
1 'polypeptide(L)'
;MLPSEPEAVRAALLRWTRGDVAAADFLSQISEVARLADDIVDEDENRQRNICWLLVRTLTVLPLNPFFIHHAGTLAPLINNVIVQWQLSDEWRSSRDALKRQFGFVMREAVGSIVTAVAAICGGYDHAKTTTEDFFELCHSGSRETVEDWIKD
;
A
#
# COMPACT_ATOMS: atom_id res chain seq x y z
N MET A 1 -0.04 8.24 1.94
CA MET A 1 1.30 7.66 2.14
C MET A 1 1.62 7.53 3.62
N LEU A 2 2.48 6.58 4.02
CA LEU A 2 2.97 6.53 5.40
C LEU A 2 3.82 7.77 5.73
N PRO A 3 3.83 8.24 6.99
CA PRO A 3 4.68 9.36 7.41
C PRO A 3 6.17 9.11 7.21
N SER A 4 6.97 10.17 7.09
CA SER A 4 8.42 10.09 6.90
C SER A 4 9.20 9.73 8.18
N GLU A 5 8.56 9.63 9.34
CA GLU A 5 9.19 9.30 10.62
C GLU A 5 9.33 7.77 10.80
N PRO A 6 10.52 7.18 10.61
CA PRO A 6 10.66 5.72 10.49
C PRO A 6 10.31 4.96 11.76
N GLU A 7 10.60 5.54 12.93
CA GLU A 7 10.30 4.93 14.23
C GLU A 7 8.79 4.86 14.49
N ALA A 8 8.05 5.93 14.18
CA ALA A 8 6.60 5.98 14.31
C ALA A 8 5.92 4.97 13.37
N VAL A 9 6.39 4.88 12.12
CA VAL A 9 5.92 3.89 11.14
C VAL A 9 6.20 2.49 11.65
N ARG A 10 7.41 2.19 12.11
CA ARG A 10 7.75 0.85 12.62
C ARG A 10 6.88 0.46 13.81
N ALA A 11 6.66 1.38 14.73
CA ALA A 11 5.77 1.16 15.87
C ALA A 11 4.34 0.86 15.41
N ALA A 12 3.82 1.58 14.41
CA ALA A 12 2.50 1.33 13.84
C ALA A 12 2.39 -0.06 13.20
N LEU A 13 3.35 -0.43 12.35
CA LEU A 13 3.40 -1.76 11.73
C LEU A 13 3.37 -2.88 12.76
N LEU A 14 4.18 -2.78 13.83
CA LEU A 14 4.19 -3.78 14.90
C LEU A 14 2.88 -3.83 15.69
N ARG A 15 2.19 -2.69 15.91
CA ARG A 15 0.87 -2.70 16.54
C ARG A 15 -0.17 -3.39 15.65
N TRP A 16 -0.19 -3.06 14.36
CA TRP A 16 -1.12 -3.62 13.36
C TRP A 16 -0.95 -5.12 13.18
N THR A 17 0.27 -5.63 13.33
CA THR A 17 0.57 -7.05 13.24
C THR A 17 0.61 -7.77 14.58
N ARG A 18 0.17 -7.12 15.66
CA ARG A 18 0.15 -7.69 17.02
C ARG A 18 1.51 -8.21 17.49
N GLY A 19 2.58 -7.53 17.07
CA GLY A 19 3.96 -7.88 17.40
C GLY A 19 4.59 -8.91 16.49
N ASP A 20 3.87 -9.44 15.48
CA ASP A 20 4.48 -10.30 14.46
C ASP A 20 5.45 -9.48 13.60
N VAL A 21 6.74 -9.75 13.79
CA VAL A 21 7.84 -9.05 13.11
C VAL A 21 7.87 -9.40 11.62
N ALA A 22 7.62 -10.64 11.24
CA ALA A 22 7.66 -11.04 9.83
C ALA A 22 6.52 -10.40 9.04
N ALA A 23 5.34 -10.30 9.65
CA ALA A 23 4.20 -9.56 9.10
C ALA A 23 4.49 -8.05 8.98
N ALA A 24 5.11 -7.46 10.02
CA ALA A 24 5.46 -6.04 10.01
C ALA A 24 6.50 -5.73 8.92
N ASP A 25 7.52 -6.58 8.79
CA ASP A 25 8.54 -6.47 7.76
C ASP A 25 7.90 -6.66 6.37
N PHE A 26 6.94 -7.57 6.21
CA PHE A 26 6.16 -7.71 4.97
C PHE A 26 5.43 -6.41 4.60
N LEU A 27 4.67 -5.82 5.52
CA LEU A 27 3.97 -4.54 5.27
C LEU A 27 4.94 -3.39 4.96
N SER A 28 6.10 -3.37 5.61
CA SER A 28 7.16 -2.41 5.28
C SER A 28 7.67 -2.59 3.85
N GLN A 29 7.91 -3.83 3.40
CA GLN A 29 8.32 -4.10 2.02
C GLN A 29 7.25 -3.69 1.01
N ILE A 30 5.97 -3.97 1.28
CA ILE A 30 4.86 -3.53 0.41
C ILE A 30 4.81 -2.01 0.30
N SER A 31 4.95 -1.30 1.41
CA SER A 31 4.95 0.17 1.43
C SER A 31 6.10 0.75 0.61
N GLU A 32 7.29 0.15 0.72
CA GLU A 32 8.46 0.57 -0.05
C GLU A 32 8.34 0.23 -1.55
N VAL A 33 7.72 -0.90 -1.88
CA VAL A 33 7.42 -1.27 -3.27
C VAL A 33 6.45 -0.27 -3.90
N ALA A 34 5.39 0.12 -3.19
CA ALA A 34 4.45 1.14 -3.66
C ALA A 34 5.15 2.48 -3.88
N ARG A 35 5.92 2.96 -2.89
CA ARG A 35 6.69 4.22 -3.01
C ARG A 35 7.66 4.20 -4.19
N LEU A 36 8.40 3.11 -4.38
CA LEU A 36 9.31 2.97 -5.53
C LEU A 36 8.57 2.97 -6.86
N ALA A 37 7.37 2.38 -6.92
CA ALA A 37 6.58 2.37 -8.14
C ALA A 37 6.10 3.78 -8.50
N ASP A 38 5.64 4.57 -7.51
CA ASP A 38 5.30 5.98 -7.68
C ASP A 38 6.54 6.78 -8.13
N ASP A 39 7.66 6.70 -7.40
CA ASP A 39 8.90 7.41 -7.75
C ASP A 39 9.37 7.12 -9.19
N ILE A 40 9.22 5.88 -9.68
CA ILE A 40 9.63 5.51 -11.06
C ILE A 40 8.80 6.22 -12.11
N VAL A 41 7.50 6.40 -11.84
CA VAL A 41 6.54 7.05 -12.74
C VAL A 41 6.71 8.57 -12.67
N ASP A 42 6.79 9.13 -11.46
CA ASP A 42 6.73 10.56 -11.22
C ASP A 42 8.10 11.25 -11.36
N GLU A 43 9.20 10.53 -11.14
CA GLU A 43 10.55 11.08 -11.18
C GLU A 43 11.40 10.46 -12.30
N ASP A 44 12.14 11.30 -13.03
CA ASP A 44 13.17 10.84 -13.97
C ASP A 44 14.51 10.56 -13.27
N GLU A 45 14.79 11.27 -12.16
CA GLU A 45 16.02 11.11 -11.40
C GLU A 45 16.05 9.73 -10.72
N ASN A 46 17.20 9.07 -10.71
CA ASN A 46 17.37 7.76 -10.06
C ASN A 46 16.46 6.62 -10.59
N ARG A 47 15.71 6.78 -11.69
CA ARG A 47 14.78 5.76 -12.21
C ARG A 47 15.42 4.37 -12.33
N GLN A 48 16.61 4.27 -12.90
CA GLN A 48 17.33 2.99 -13.03
C GLN A 48 17.60 2.35 -11.65
N ARG A 49 18.04 3.17 -10.67
CA ARG A 49 18.29 2.72 -9.31
C ARG A 49 16.99 2.26 -8.63
N ASN A 50 15.90 2.99 -8.82
CA ASN A 50 14.60 2.66 -8.24
C ASN A 50 14.04 1.37 -8.83
N ILE A 51 14.18 1.14 -10.15
CA ILE A 51 13.85 -0.14 -10.80
C ILE A 51 14.65 -1.28 -10.18
N CYS A 52 15.96 -1.11 -9.97
CA CYS A 52 16.77 -2.15 -9.33
C CYS A 52 16.28 -2.47 -7.91
N TRP A 53 15.92 -1.47 -7.11
CA TRP A 53 15.38 -1.71 -5.77
C TRP A 53 14.00 -2.34 -5.79
N LEU A 54 13.14 -1.96 -6.74
CA LEU A 54 11.83 -2.59 -6.95
C LEU A 54 12.00 -4.09 -7.24
N LEU A 55 12.92 -4.44 -8.14
CA LEU A 55 13.22 -5.83 -8.49
C LEU A 55 13.82 -6.61 -7.32
N VAL A 56 14.76 -6.03 -6.57
CA VAL A 56 15.31 -6.67 -5.36
C VAL A 56 14.21 -6.97 -4.36
N ARG A 57 13.37 -5.97 -4.03
CA ARG A 57 12.31 -6.16 -3.04
C ARG A 57 11.30 -7.22 -3.48
N THR A 58 10.87 -7.21 -4.74
CA THR A 58 9.82 -8.10 -5.24
C THR A 58 10.30 -9.50 -5.59
N LEU A 59 11.54 -9.67 -6.04
CA LEU A 59 12.06 -10.97 -6.51
C LEU A 59 12.98 -11.67 -5.51
N THR A 60 13.60 -10.95 -4.56
CA THR A 60 14.59 -11.55 -3.65
C THR A 60 14.28 -11.35 -2.17
N VAL A 61 13.51 -10.32 -1.79
CA VAL A 61 13.17 -10.07 -0.38
C VAL A 61 11.78 -10.60 -0.03
N LEU A 62 10.73 -10.11 -0.69
CA LEU A 62 9.34 -10.50 -0.42
C LEU A 62 9.10 -12.01 -0.53
N PRO A 63 9.62 -12.73 -1.56
CA PRO A 63 9.40 -14.17 -1.67
C PRO A 63 10.05 -15.00 -0.55
N LEU A 64 10.98 -14.40 0.20
CA LEU A 64 11.66 -15.05 1.33
C LEU A 64 11.09 -14.64 2.69
N ASN A 65 10.11 -13.73 2.74
CA ASN A 65 9.48 -13.33 3.99
C ASN A 65 8.63 -14.49 4.56
N PRO A 66 8.86 -14.96 5.80
CA PRO A 66 8.15 -16.10 6.36
C PRO A 66 6.63 -15.93 6.43
N PHE A 67 6.15 -14.73 6.74
CA PHE A 67 4.73 -14.42 6.81
C PHE A 67 4.10 -14.50 5.42
N PHE A 68 4.75 -13.93 4.40
CA PHE A 68 4.27 -14.03 3.02
C PHE A 68 4.26 -15.47 2.52
N ILE A 69 5.31 -16.26 2.77
CA ILE A 69 5.36 -17.68 2.40
C ILE A 69 4.17 -18.43 3.00
N HIS A 70 3.88 -18.22 4.28
CA HIS A 70 2.79 -18.91 4.97
C HIS A 70 1.40 -18.51 4.45
N HIS A 71 1.22 -17.25 4.05
CA HIS A 71 -0.06 -16.68 3.65
C HIS A 71 -0.18 -16.33 2.16
N ALA A 72 0.73 -16.83 1.32
CA ALA A 72 0.80 -16.48 -0.10
C ALA A 72 -0.51 -16.78 -0.85
N GLY A 73 -1.19 -17.88 -0.49
CA GLY A 73 -2.49 -18.24 -1.08
C GLY A 73 -3.60 -17.21 -0.86
N THR A 74 -3.49 -16.38 0.19
CA THR A 74 -4.41 -15.27 0.48
C THR A 74 -3.87 -13.94 -0.05
N LEU A 75 -2.58 -13.67 0.18
CA LEU A 75 -1.99 -12.36 -0.08
C LEU A 75 -1.69 -12.12 -1.57
N ALA A 76 -1.21 -13.13 -2.31
CA ALA A 76 -0.82 -12.93 -3.71
C ALA A 76 -2.01 -12.53 -4.62
N PRO A 77 -3.19 -13.17 -4.54
CA PRO A 77 -4.37 -12.72 -5.29
C PRO A 77 -4.82 -11.30 -4.91
N LEU A 78 -4.75 -10.94 -3.63
CA LEU A 78 -5.09 -9.61 -3.14
C LEU A 78 -4.12 -8.55 -3.69
N ILE A 79 -2.81 -8.79 -3.65
CA ILE A 79 -1.80 -7.89 -4.22
C ILE A 79 -2.05 -7.69 -5.72
N ASN A 80 -2.35 -8.77 -6.45
CA ASN A 80 -2.69 -8.65 -7.87
C ASN A 80 -3.94 -7.78 -8.10
N ASN A 81 -4.97 -7.94 -7.26
CA ASN A 81 -6.17 -7.08 -7.34
C ASN A 81 -5.84 -5.61 -7.07
N VAL A 82 -5.01 -5.32 -6.06
CA VAL A 82 -4.55 -3.95 -5.75
C VAL A 82 -3.78 -3.33 -6.92
N ILE A 83 -2.86 -4.07 -7.55
CA ILE A 83 -2.08 -3.57 -8.70
C ILE A 83 -3.02 -3.18 -9.85
N VAL A 84 -4.02 -4.01 -10.15
CA VAL A 84 -5.02 -3.72 -11.19
C VAL A 84 -5.84 -2.47 -10.83
N GLN A 85 -6.30 -2.35 -9.57
CA GLN A 85 -7.06 -1.18 -9.13
C GLN A 85 -6.24 0.10 -9.17
N TRP A 86 -4.98 0.03 -8.78
CA TRP A 86 -4.07 1.17 -8.82
C TRP A 86 -3.83 1.64 -10.25
N GLN A 87 -3.53 0.73 -11.20
CA GLN A 87 -3.40 1.11 -12.61
C GLN A 87 -4.70 1.72 -13.16
N LEU A 88 -5.86 1.11 -12.88
CA LEU A 88 -7.15 1.63 -13.32
C LEU A 88 -7.46 3.00 -12.71
N SER A 89 -7.03 3.25 -11.47
CA SER A 89 -7.23 4.54 -10.82
C SER A 89 -6.58 5.67 -11.62
N ASP A 90 -5.36 5.45 -12.11
CA ASP A 90 -4.63 6.44 -12.90
C ASP A 90 -5.27 6.63 -14.28
N GLU A 91 -5.60 5.54 -14.98
CA GLU A 91 -6.33 5.58 -16.24
C GLU A 91 -7.67 6.32 -16.12
N TRP A 92 -8.37 6.14 -14.99
CA TRP A 92 -9.69 6.74 -14.76
C TRP A 92 -9.61 8.19 -14.32
N ARG A 93 -8.48 8.66 -13.78
CA ARG A 93 -8.25 10.07 -13.44
C ARG A 93 -8.55 11.00 -14.61
N SER A 94 -8.06 10.64 -15.80
CA SER A 94 -8.22 11.41 -17.04
C SER A 94 -9.55 11.15 -17.78
N SER A 95 -10.44 10.33 -17.22
CA SER A 95 -11.69 9.96 -17.87
C SER A 95 -12.66 11.14 -17.99
N ARG A 96 -13.38 11.22 -19.11
CA ARG A 96 -14.52 12.16 -19.27
C ARG A 96 -15.73 11.78 -18.42
N ASP A 97 -15.79 10.54 -17.95
CA ASP A 97 -16.85 10.03 -17.08
C ASP A 97 -16.58 10.45 -15.62
N ALA A 98 -17.51 11.20 -15.02
CA ALA A 98 -17.41 11.65 -13.64
C ALA A 98 -17.46 10.49 -12.63
N LEU A 99 -18.22 9.43 -12.92
CA LEU A 99 -18.33 8.28 -12.04
C LEU A 99 -17.02 7.50 -11.99
N LYS A 100 -16.36 7.31 -13.14
CA LYS A 100 -15.04 6.69 -13.21
C LYS A 100 -14.01 7.45 -12.39
N ARG A 101 -14.00 8.78 -12.46
CA ARG A 101 -13.07 9.61 -11.67
C ARG A 101 -13.30 9.45 -10.17
N GLN A 102 -14.56 9.41 -9.71
CA GLN A 102 -14.88 9.16 -8.30
C GLN A 102 -14.39 7.79 -7.83
N PHE A 103 -14.65 6.73 -8.61
CA PHE A 103 -14.15 5.40 -8.25
C PHE A 103 -12.63 5.28 -8.38
N GLY A 104 -12.01 5.97 -9.34
CA GLY A 104 -10.55 6.03 -9.49
C GLY A 104 -9.91 6.60 -8.22
N PHE A 105 -10.46 7.70 -7.70
CA PHE A 105 -10.01 8.30 -6.45
C PHE A 105 -10.08 7.32 -5.26
N VAL A 106 -11.10 6.45 -5.20
CA VAL A 106 -11.18 5.41 -4.16
C VAL A 106 -10.18 4.27 -4.43
N MET A 107 -10.06 3.83 -5.69
CA MET A 107 -9.21 2.70 -6.09
C MET A 107 -7.72 2.97 -5.89
N ARG A 108 -7.27 4.23 -5.92
CA ARG A 108 -5.87 4.56 -5.64
C ARG A 108 -5.45 4.17 -4.21
N GLU A 109 -6.39 4.13 -3.27
CA GLU A 109 -6.18 3.75 -1.87
C GLU A 109 -6.17 2.23 -1.65
N ALA A 110 -6.30 1.43 -2.71
CA ALA A 110 -6.45 -0.03 -2.63
C ALA A 110 -5.31 -0.72 -1.86
N VAL A 111 -4.11 -0.15 -1.80
CA VAL A 111 -2.98 -0.69 -1.02
C VAL A 111 -3.32 -0.87 0.46
N GLY A 112 -4.21 -0.03 1.03
CA GLY A 112 -4.69 -0.17 2.41
C GLY A 112 -5.46 -1.47 2.69
N SER A 113 -5.99 -2.12 1.64
CA SER A 113 -6.62 -3.43 1.78
C SER A 113 -5.63 -4.53 2.14
N ILE A 114 -4.34 -4.39 1.79
CA ILE A 114 -3.29 -5.33 2.19
C ILE A 114 -3.05 -5.23 3.70
N VAL A 115 -2.97 -4.01 4.24
CA VAL A 115 -2.85 -3.79 5.70
C VAL A 115 -4.05 -4.40 6.43
N THR A 116 -5.25 -4.20 5.90
CA THR A 116 -6.49 -4.79 6.43
C THR A 116 -6.43 -6.32 6.46
N ALA A 117 -5.99 -6.95 5.37
CA ALA A 117 -5.87 -8.40 5.29
C ALA A 117 -4.80 -8.97 6.23
N VAL A 118 -3.64 -8.31 6.33
CA VAL A 118 -2.58 -8.72 7.27
C VAL A 118 -3.07 -8.62 8.72
N ALA A 119 -3.74 -7.52 9.08
CA ALA A 119 -4.34 -7.36 10.39
C ALA A 119 -5.40 -8.44 10.68
N ALA A 120 -6.21 -8.81 9.70
CA ALA A 120 -7.19 -9.89 9.83
C ALA A 120 -6.52 -11.24 10.10
N ILE A 121 -5.42 -11.53 9.42
CA ILE A 121 -4.62 -12.75 9.64
C ILE A 121 -4.03 -12.75 11.06
N CYS A 122 -3.47 -11.64 11.52
CA CYS A 122 -2.83 -11.55 12.83
C CYS A 122 -3.82 -11.54 14.00
N GLY A 123 -5.00 -10.93 13.84
CA GLY A 123 -5.90 -10.60 14.95
C GLY A 123 -7.38 -10.80 14.73
N GLY A 124 -7.81 -11.30 13.57
CA GLY A 124 -9.22 -11.48 13.23
C GLY A 124 -9.92 -10.20 12.78
N TYR A 125 -11.23 -10.31 12.56
CA TYR A 125 -12.07 -9.28 11.93
C TYR A 125 -12.05 -7.93 12.67
N ASP A 126 -12.28 -7.94 13.98
CA ASP A 126 -12.37 -6.69 14.75
C ASP A 126 -11.02 -5.95 14.78
N HIS A 127 -9.92 -6.70 14.90
CA HIS A 127 -8.58 -6.13 14.86
C HIS A 127 -8.26 -5.54 13.48
N ALA A 128 -8.68 -6.19 12.40
CA ALA A 128 -8.56 -5.64 11.06
C ALA A 128 -9.31 -4.32 10.94
N LYS A 129 -10.58 -4.28 11.35
CA LYS A 129 -11.39 -3.06 11.30
C LYS A 129 -10.74 -1.89 12.05
N THR A 130 -10.28 -2.10 13.28
CA THR A 130 -9.61 -1.04 14.05
C THR A 130 -8.27 -0.63 13.44
N THR A 131 -7.54 -1.58 12.87
CA THR A 131 -6.25 -1.34 12.23
C THR A 131 -6.41 -0.54 10.94
N THR A 132 -7.44 -0.82 10.13
CA THR A 132 -7.73 -0.07 8.90
C THR A 132 -8.05 1.39 9.22
N GLU A 133 -8.78 1.66 10.30
CA GLU A 133 -9.03 3.02 10.77
C GLU A 133 -7.73 3.74 11.18
N ASP A 134 -6.89 3.09 12.00
CA ASP A 134 -5.60 3.66 12.43
C ASP A 134 -4.66 3.90 11.24
N PHE A 135 -4.65 3.00 10.26
CA PHE A 135 -3.90 3.16 9.02
C PHE A 135 -4.37 4.37 8.22
N PHE A 136 -5.68 4.55 8.07
CA PHE A 136 -6.25 5.68 7.36
C PHE A 136 -5.85 7.00 8.02
N GLU A 137 -6.05 7.12 9.33
CA GLU A 137 -5.69 8.30 10.11
C GLU A 137 -4.18 8.59 10.02
N LEU A 138 -3.33 7.57 10.13
CA LEU A 138 -1.88 7.74 10.00
C LEU A 138 -1.48 8.28 8.62
N CYS A 139 -2.09 7.78 7.55
CA CYS A 139 -1.76 8.17 6.18
C CYS A 139 -2.36 9.51 5.76
N HIS A 140 -3.46 9.94 6.39
CA HIS A 140 -4.27 11.08 5.95
C HIS A 140 -4.41 12.20 6.99
N SER A 141 -3.81 12.09 8.17
CA SER A 141 -3.87 13.10 9.25
C SER A 141 -3.53 14.53 8.80
N GLY A 142 -2.73 14.70 7.74
CA GLY A 142 -2.39 16.00 7.15
C GLY A 142 -3.02 16.30 5.78
N SER A 143 -3.76 15.36 5.19
CA SER A 143 -4.34 15.51 3.86
C SER A 143 -5.78 16.01 3.92
N ARG A 144 -6.13 16.91 3.00
CA ARG A 144 -7.51 17.34 2.72
C ARG A 144 -7.88 17.21 1.26
N GLU A 145 -7.08 16.45 0.52
CA GLU A 145 -7.22 16.28 -0.92
C GLU A 145 -8.62 15.75 -1.24
N THR A 146 -9.31 16.44 -2.14
CA THR A 146 -10.60 15.98 -2.67
C THR A 146 -10.43 15.33 -4.04
N VAL A 147 -11.49 14.68 -4.53
CA VAL A 147 -11.54 14.14 -5.89
C VAL A 147 -11.25 15.26 -6.91
N GLU A 148 -11.77 16.47 -6.68
CA GLU A 148 -11.56 17.62 -7.56
C GLU A 148 -10.11 18.13 -7.56
N ASP A 149 -9.38 17.98 -6.47
CA ASP A 149 -7.96 18.34 -6.41
C ASP A 149 -7.13 17.31 -7.16
N TRP A 150 -7.35 16.02 -6.89
CA TRP A 150 -6.67 14.92 -7.56
C TRP A 150 -6.84 14.90 -9.09
N ILE A 151 -7.98 15.34 -9.61
CA ILE A 151 -8.21 15.40 -11.07
C ILE A 151 -7.33 16.47 -11.75
N LYS A 152 -6.90 17.51 -11.02
CA LYS A 152 -6.14 18.63 -11.58
C LYS A 152 -4.64 18.37 -11.64
N ASP A 153 -4.16 17.47 -10.78
CA ASP A 153 -2.76 17.04 -10.67
C ASP A 153 -2.43 15.96 -11.72
#